data_AF-A0A1E3X5E3-F1
#
_entry.id   AF-A0A1E3X5E3-F1
#
_cell.length_a   1.000
_cell.length_b   1.000
_cell.length_c   1.000
_cell.angle_alpha   90.00
_cell.angle_beta   90.00
_cell.angle_gamma   90.00
#
_symmetry.space_group_name_H-M   'P 1'
#
loop_
_entity.id
_entity.type
_entity.pdbx_description
1 polymer ?
#
loop_
_entity_poly.entity_id
_entity_poly.type
_entity_poly.pdbx_seq_one_letter_code
_entity_poly.pdbx_strand_id
1 'polypeptide(L)'
;MERYTNFLSWEERLELCIQHWRNSIQSVQEDMRRLGIRVLIVQLEKILNSPLDMIREICNFAELDFVKDMLPQQDQRVPFGSHFRDRWFPLRRDVNTVYRGKISEKDLEIVENQCGQLAEELGYTKYF
;
A
#
# COMPACT_ATOMS: atom_id res chain seq x y z
N MET A 1 0.32 15.75 5.38
CA MET A 1 0.69 16.78 4.38
C MET A 1 0.00 18.11 4.56
N GLU A 2 -1.26 18.17 5.05
CA GLU A 2 -1.93 19.46 5.36
C GLU A 2 -1.11 20.36 6.29
N ARG A 3 -0.43 19.78 7.29
CA ARG A 3 0.46 20.55 8.17
C ARG A 3 1.55 21.36 7.44
N TYR A 4 1.96 20.93 6.24
CA TYR A 4 3.00 21.58 5.45
C TYR A 4 2.44 22.54 4.39
N THR A 5 1.12 22.67 4.23
CA THR A 5 0.53 23.55 3.19
C THR A 5 0.89 25.02 3.37
N ASN A 6 1.19 25.44 4.60
CA ASN A 6 1.57 26.81 4.91
C ASN A 6 3.06 27.09 4.67
N PHE A 7 3.86 26.06 4.40
CA PHE A 7 5.32 26.15 4.31
C PHE A 7 5.88 25.70 2.97
N LEU A 8 5.17 24.82 2.26
CA LEU A 8 5.63 24.19 1.04
C LEU A 8 4.56 24.29 -0.04
N SER A 9 5.01 24.53 -1.28
CA SER A 9 4.21 24.44 -2.49
C SER A 9 3.62 23.03 -2.68
N TRP A 10 2.71 22.88 -3.64
CA TRP A 10 2.22 21.55 -4.01
C TRP A 10 3.35 20.64 -4.51
N GLU A 11 4.22 21.16 -5.37
CA GLU A 11 5.31 20.39 -6.00
C GLU A 11 6.33 19.91 -4.97
N GLU A 12 6.74 20.77 -4.04
CA GLU A 12 7.64 20.38 -2.94
C GLU A 12 7.01 19.32 -2.02
N ARG A 13 5.69 19.42 -1.80
CA ARG A 13 4.95 18.42 -1.02
C ARG A 13 4.87 17.09 -1.75
N LEU A 14 4.61 17.09 -3.05
CA LEU A 14 4.60 15.90 -3.88
C LEU A 14 5.98 15.24 -3.88
N GLU A 15 7.04 16.02 -4.10
CA GLU A 15 8.43 15.55 -4.09
C GLU A 15 8.79 14.88 -2.74
N LEU A 16 8.42 15.49 -1.61
CA LEU A 16 8.64 14.87 -0.31
C LEU A 16 7.90 13.54 -0.14
N CYS A 17 6.67 13.44 -0.64
CA CYS A 17 5.92 12.18 -0.62
C CYS A 17 6.58 11.10 -1.47
N ILE A 18 7.03 11.45 -2.67
CA ILE A 18 7.75 10.58 -3.61
C ILE A 18 9.05 10.08 -2.96
N GLN A 19 9.87 11.00 -2.45
CA GLN A 19 11.12 10.66 -1.77
C GLN A 19 10.88 9.77 -0.56
N HIS A 20 9.88 10.09 0.26
CA HIS A 20 9.55 9.28 1.42
C HIS A 20 9.17 7.85 1.03
N TRP A 21 8.24 7.69 0.08
CA TRP A 21 7.83 6.37 -0.40
C TRP A 21 9.01 5.59 -0.97
N ARG A 22 9.79 6.21 -1.87
CA ARG A 22 10.94 5.58 -2.52
C ARG A 22 11.97 5.12 -1.49
N ASN A 23 12.35 6.01 -0.58
CA ASN A 23 13.37 5.72 0.42
C ASN A 23 12.91 4.58 1.34
N SER A 24 11.65 4.56 1.77
CA SER A 24 11.12 3.47 2.61
C SER A 24 11.19 2.11 1.90
N ILE A 25 10.78 2.03 0.64
CA ILE A 25 10.86 0.77 -0.12
C ILE A 25 12.31 0.34 -0.35
N GLN A 26 13.18 1.28 -0.75
CA GLN A 26 14.60 1.00 -0.98
C GLN A 26 15.29 0.49 0.30
N SER A 27 14.99 1.07 1.46
CA SER A 27 15.51 0.59 2.75
C SER A 27 15.10 -0.85 3.04
N VAL A 28 13.83 -1.21 2.80
CA VAL A 28 13.37 -2.60 2.97
C VAL A 28 14.11 -3.55 2.02
N GLN A 29 14.24 -3.20 0.73
CA GLN A 29 14.97 -4.02 -0.24
C GLN A 29 16.46 -4.14 0.09
N GLU A 30 17.09 -3.09 0.61
CA GLU A 30 18.47 -3.12 1.06
C GLU A 30 18.64 -4.06 2.25
N ASP A 31 17.76 -3.98 3.25
CA ASP A 31 17.81 -4.88 4.41
C ASP A 31 17.56 -6.33 4.02
N MET A 32 16.64 -6.61 3.07
CA MET A 32 16.46 -7.94 2.50
C MET A 32 17.77 -8.50 1.94
N ARG A 33 18.49 -7.70 1.13
CA ARG A 33 19.77 -8.12 0.53
C ARG A 33 20.89 -8.26 1.55
N ARG A 34 21.00 -7.29 2.47
CA ARG A 34 22.12 -7.18 3.42
C ARG A 34 21.99 -8.17 4.58
N LEU A 35 20.79 -8.32 5.13
CA LEU A 35 20.53 -9.16 6.30
C LEU A 35 20.07 -10.58 5.89
N GLY A 36 19.78 -10.80 4.61
CA GLY A 36 19.27 -12.09 4.12
C GLY A 36 17.89 -12.43 4.67
N ILE A 37 17.12 -11.43 5.11
CA ILE A 37 15.78 -11.66 5.67
C ILE A 37 14.77 -11.88 4.54
N ARG A 38 13.87 -12.85 4.75
CA ARG A 38 12.71 -13.03 3.89
C ARG A 38 11.69 -11.95 4.23
N VAL A 39 11.19 -11.24 3.22
CA VAL A 39 10.12 -10.24 3.36
C VAL A 39 9.06 -10.53 2.32
N LEU A 40 7.80 -10.52 2.75
CA LEU A 40 6.64 -10.56 1.87
C LEU A 40 6.11 -9.14 1.68
N ILE A 41 6.09 -8.66 0.44
CA ILE A 41 5.49 -7.37 0.10
C ILE A 41 4.10 -7.63 -0.47
N VAL A 42 3.09 -7.03 0.14
CA VAL A 42 1.68 -7.20 -0.25
C VAL A 42 1.13 -5.89 -0.77
N GLN A 43 0.60 -5.90 -1.99
CA GLN A 43 -0.15 -4.77 -2.54
C GLN A 43 -1.53 -4.68 -1.89
N LEU A 44 -1.94 -3.48 -1.51
CA LEU A 44 -3.26 -3.22 -0.96
C LEU A 44 -4.36 -3.62 -1.96
N GLU A 45 -4.14 -3.37 -3.24
CA GLU A 45 -5.08 -3.68 -4.32
C GLU A 45 -5.29 -5.19 -4.45
N LYS A 46 -4.24 -6.00 -4.27
CA LYS A 46 -4.31 -7.47 -4.35
C LYS A 46 -5.11 -8.05 -3.18
N ILE A 47 -4.90 -7.55 -1.95
CA ILE A 47 -5.67 -8.02 -0.78
C ILE A 47 -7.15 -7.62 -0.86
N LEU A 48 -7.48 -6.44 -1.41
CA LEU A 48 -8.87 -6.00 -1.56
C LEU A 48 -9.61 -6.75 -2.70
N ASN A 49 -8.89 -7.14 -3.75
CA ASN A 49 -9.47 -7.88 -4.87
C ASN A 49 -9.64 -9.38 -4.57
N SER A 50 -8.61 -10.00 -3.97
CA SER A 50 -8.55 -11.43 -3.68
C SER A 50 -8.11 -11.70 -2.24
N PRO A 51 -8.94 -11.36 -1.24
CA PRO A 51 -8.56 -11.46 0.17
C PRO A 51 -8.25 -12.88 0.61
N LEU A 52 -8.99 -13.88 0.13
CA LEU A 52 -8.74 -15.30 0.47
C LEU A 52 -7.34 -15.75 0.04
N ASP A 53 -6.98 -15.50 -1.21
CA ASP A 53 -5.70 -15.94 -1.77
C ASP A 53 -4.55 -15.22 -1.09
N MET A 54 -4.69 -13.91 -0.85
CA MET A 54 -3.67 -13.12 -0.19
C MET A 54 -3.47 -13.50 1.28
N ILE A 55 -4.56 -13.72 2.04
CA ILE A 55 -4.44 -14.15 3.43
C ILE A 55 -3.80 -15.55 3.51
N ARG A 56 -4.11 -16.46 2.57
CA ARG A 56 -3.41 -17.75 2.48
C ARG A 56 -1.92 -17.59 2.16
N GLU A 57 -1.56 -16.70 1.24
CA GLU A 57 -0.16 -16.38 0.91
C GLU A 57 0.59 -15.86 2.15
N ILE A 58 -0.04 -14.95 2.92
CA ILE A 58 0.50 -14.43 4.17
C ILE A 58 0.65 -15.54 5.23
N CYS A 59 -0.37 -16.38 5.42
CA CYS A 59 -0.32 -17.52 6.33
C CYS A 59 0.83 -18.47 5.98
N ASN A 60 0.96 -18.84 4.70
CA ASN A 60 2.04 -19.70 4.24
C ASN A 60 3.43 -19.08 4.49
N PHE A 61 3.57 -17.78 4.21
CA PHE A 61 4.81 -17.06 4.46
C PHE A 61 5.17 -16.98 5.96
N ALA A 62 4.17 -16.75 6.81
CA ALA A 62 4.32 -16.65 8.26
C ALA A 62 4.32 -18.02 8.97
N GLU A 63 4.21 -19.13 8.22
CA GLU A 63 4.13 -20.50 8.74
C GLU A 63 2.96 -20.67 9.74
N LEU A 64 1.81 -20.08 9.40
CA LEU A 64 0.57 -20.13 10.17
C LEU A 64 -0.50 -20.94 9.43
N ASP A 65 -1.34 -21.64 10.19
CA ASP A 65 -2.53 -22.28 9.65
C ASP A 65 -3.57 -21.22 9.25
N PHE A 66 -4.11 -21.36 8.03
CA PHE A 66 -5.22 -20.54 7.59
C PHE A 66 -6.50 -20.91 8.34
N VAL A 67 -7.14 -19.93 8.97
CA VAL A 67 -8.50 -20.06 9.50
C VAL A 67 -9.44 -19.06 8.82
N LYS A 68 -10.67 -19.49 8.52
CA LYS A 68 -11.65 -18.68 7.78
C LYS A 68 -11.95 -17.34 8.46
N ASP A 69 -11.85 -17.29 9.79
CA ASP A 69 -12.12 -16.09 10.58
C ASP A 69 -11.03 -15.01 10.45
N MET A 70 -9.92 -15.29 9.78
CA MET A 70 -8.96 -14.25 9.38
C MET A 70 -9.49 -13.34 8.26
N LEU A 71 -10.52 -13.78 7.52
CA LEU A 71 -11.15 -12.97 6.48
C LEU A 71 -12.18 -12.02 7.07
N PRO A 72 -12.34 -10.82 6.49
CA PRO A 72 -13.36 -9.89 6.96
C PRO A 72 -14.78 -10.41 6.72
N GLN A 73 -15.62 -10.33 7.75
CA GLN A 73 -17.01 -10.78 7.77
C GLN A 73 -17.91 -9.76 8.49
N GLN A 74 -19.20 -9.77 8.17
CA GLN A 74 -20.19 -8.81 8.70
C GLN A 74 -20.31 -8.81 10.23
N ASP A 75 -20.33 -10.00 10.84
CA ASP A 75 -20.63 -10.15 12.27
C ASP A 75 -19.38 -10.26 13.15
N GLN A 76 -18.20 -9.97 12.61
CA GLN A 76 -16.96 -10.03 13.36
C GLN A 76 -16.79 -8.81 14.28
N ARG A 77 -16.38 -9.10 15.51
CA ARG A 77 -15.95 -8.06 16.45
C ARG A 77 -14.55 -7.61 16.10
N VAL A 78 -14.44 -6.39 15.61
CA VAL A 78 -13.14 -5.74 15.38
C VAL A 78 -12.40 -5.64 16.73
N PRO A 79 -11.12 -6.06 16.81
CA PRO A 79 -10.35 -6.05 18.05
C PRO A 79 -10.29 -4.68 18.74
N PHE A 80 -10.08 -4.71 20.06
CA PHE A 80 -9.83 -3.50 20.84
C PHE A 80 -8.57 -2.78 20.32
N GLY A 81 -8.65 -1.45 20.15
CA GLY A 81 -7.57 -0.64 19.59
C GLY A 81 -7.66 -0.40 18.07
N SER A 82 -8.60 -1.04 17.36
CA SER A 82 -8.81 -0.72 15.94
C SER A 82 -9.53 0.62 15.78
N HIS A 83 -8.88 1.56 15.09
CA HIS A 83 -9.40 2.91 14.85
C HIS A 83 -10.47 2.98 13.75
N PHE A 84 -10.42 2.10 12.75
CA PHE A 84 -11.23 2.22 11.52
C PHE A 84 -12.10 0.99 11.29
N ARG A 85 -13.22 0.92 12.01
CA ARG A 85 -14.19 -0.20 11.90
C ARG A 85 -14.83 -0.29 10.50
N ASP A 86 -15.02 0.85 9.86
CA ASP A 86 -15.62 0.98 8.51
C ASP A 86 -14.74 0.40 7.39
N ARG A 87 -13.48 0.03 7.69
CA ARG A 87 -12.56 -0.59 6.73
C ARG A 87 -12.57 -2.11 6.78
N TRP A 88 -13.21 -2.72 7.78
CA TRP A 88 -13.20 -4.16 7.96
C TRP A 88 -14.13 -4.86 6.96
N PHE A 89 -15.43 -4.57 7.02
CA PHE A 89 -16.42 -5.20 6.14
C PHE A 89 -17.56 -4.22 5.80
N PRO A 90 -18.08 -4.21 4.54
CA PRO A 90 -17.56 -4.93 3.38
C PRO A 90 -16.25 -4.31 2.86
N LEU A 91 -15.38 -5.13 2.26
CA LEU A 91 -14.15 -4.65 1.65
C LEU A 91 -14.46 -3.75 0.44
N ARG A 92 -13.95 -2.52 0.48
CA ARG A 92 -14.06 -1.54 -0.60
C ARG A 92 -12.86 -1.68 -1.55
N ARG A 93 -13.11 -1.86 -2.84
CA ARG A 93 -12.06 -1.98 -3.87
C ARG A 93 -11.66 -0.65 -4.49
N ASP A 94 -12.50 0.37 -4.32
CA ASP A 94 -12.40 1.69 -4.93
C ASP A 94 -11.76 2.74 -4.00
N VAL A 95 -11.03 2.30 -2.97
CA VAL A 95 -10.42 3.18 -1.96
C VAL A 95 -9.46 4.21 -2.56
N ASN A 96 -8.86 3.90 -3.71
CA ASN A 96 -7.92 4.79 -4.41
C ASN A 96 -8.59 5.74 -5.41
N THR A 97 -9.88 5.55 -5.73
CA THR A 97 -10.59 6.35 -6.74
C THR A 97 -10.62 7.84 -6.38
N VAL A 98 -10.64 8.17 -5.08
CA VAL A 98 -10.62 9.55 -4.56
C VAL A 98 -9.37 10.31 -4.99
N TYR A 99 -8.26 9.62 -5.25
CA TYR A 99 -7.00 10.25 -5.68
C TYR A 99 -6.93 10.45 -7.18
N ARG A 100 -7.55 9.57 -7.99
CA ARG A 100 -7.48 9.63 -9.46
C ARG A 100 -7.95 10.97 -10.03
N GLY A 101 -9.03 11.54 -9.48
CA GLY A 101 -9.55 12.83 -9.93
C GLY A 101 -8.79 14.05 -9.41
N LYS A 102 -7.76 13.86 -8.58
CA LYS A 102 -7.02 14.95 -7.92
C LYS A 102 -5.57 15.07 -8.38
N ILE A 103 -5.05 14.06 -9.08
CA ILE A 103 -3.68 14.00 -9.55
C ILE A 103 -3.65 14.52 -10.98
N SER A 104 -2.85 15.54 -11.25
CA SER A 104 -2.68 16.08 -12.61
C SER A 104 -1.76 15.20 -13.45
N GLU A 105 -1.80 15.35 -14.78
CA GLU A 105 -0.87 14.66 -15.69
C GLU A 105 0.60 14.97 -15.36
N LYS A 106 0.89 16.22 -14.98
CA LYS A 106 2.22 16.65 -14.54
C LYS A 106 2.66 15.89 -13.28
N ASP A 107 1.75 15.71 -12.31
CA ASP A 107 2.06 14.96 -11.09
C ASP A 107 2.38 13.48 -11.41
N LEU A 108 1.61 12.88 -12.33
CA LEU A 108 1.86 11.50 -12.78
C LEU A 108 3.23 11.37 -13.45
N GLU A 109 3.62 12.33 -14.28
CA GLU A 109 4.94 12.33 -14.91
C GLU A 109 6.07 12.40 -13.89
N ILE A 110 5.93 13.23 -12.84
CA ILE A 110 6.93 13.32 -11.76
C ILE A 110 7.01 11.99 -11.00
N VAL A 111 5.88 11.40 -10.64
CA VAL A 111 5.83 10.10 -9.95
C VAL A 111 6.48 9.01 -10.79
N GLU A 112 6.15 8.93 -12.08
CA GLU A 112 6.70 7.95 -13.01
C GLU A 112 8.23 8.09 -13.12
N ASN A 113 8.72 9.30 -13.35
CA ASN A 113 10.15 9.55 -13.52
C ASN A 113 10.97 9.19 -12.27
N GLN A 114 10.40 9.33 -11.08
CA GLN A 114 11.11 9.11 -9.82
C GLN A 114 10.90 7.73 -9.22
N CYS A 115 9.75 7.09 -9.48
CA CYS A 115 9.32 5.86 -8.82
C CYS A 115 8.89 4.74 -9.77
N GLY A 116 8.74 5.00 -11.07
CA GLY A 116 8.17 4.05 -12.03
C GLY A 116 8.86 2.68 -12.02
N GLN A 117 10.19 2.66 -12.14
CA GLN A 117 10.95 1.41 -12.09
C GLN A 117 10.73 0.64 -10.78
N LEU A 118 10.78 1.34 -9.64
CA LEU A 118 10.58 0.68 -8.34
C LEU A 118 9.14 0.18 -8.17
N ALA A 119 8.16 0.90 -8.71
CA ALA A 119 6.77 0.49 -8.71
C ALA A 119 6.57 -0.77 -9.57
N GLU A 120 7.21 -0.84 -10.74
CA GLU A 120 7.19 -2.02 -11.61
C GLU A 120 7.81 -3.26 -10.94
N GLU A 121 8.94 -3.10 -10.24
CA GLU A 121 9.55 -4.17 -9.44
C GLU A 121 8.62 -4.70 -8.35
N LEU A 122 7.75 -3.83 -7.83
CA LEU A 122 6.71 -4.19 -6.85
C LEU A 122 5.41 -4.71 -7.50
N GLY A 123 5.37 -4.83 -8.83
CA GLY A 123 4.23 -5.35 -9.59
C GLY A 123 3.13 -4.33 -9.90
N TYR A 124 3.42 -3.03 -9.82
CA TYR A 124 2.53 -1.99 -10.32
C TYR A 124 2.75 -1.77 -11.82
N THR A 125 1.67 -1.55 -12.57
CA THR A 125 1.75 -1.21 -13.99
C THR A 125 1.11 0.14 -14.25
N LYS A 126 1.54 0.80 -15.34
CA LYS A 126 1.12 2.15 -15.73
C LYS A 126 -0.39 2.31 -16.00
N TYR A 127 -1.15 1.21 -16.11
CA TYR A 127 -2.54 1.19 -16.59
C TYR A 127 -3.55 0.70 -15.53
N PHE A 128 -3.47 1.21 -14.30
CA PHE A 128 -4.54 1.03 -13.31
C PHE A 128 -5.54 2.17 -13.29
#